data_AF-A0A5S9MHF6-F1
#
_entry.id   AF-A0A5S9MHF6-F1
#
_cell.length_a   1.000
_cell.length_b   1.000
_cell.length_c   1.000
_cell.angle_alpha   90.00
_cell.angle_beta   90.00
_cell.angle_gamma   90.00
#
_symmetry.space_group_name_H-M   'P 1'
#
loop_
_entity.id
_entity.type
_entity.pdbx_description
1 polymer ?
#
loop_
_entity_poly.entity_id
_entity_poly.type
_entity_poly.pdbx_seq_one_letter_code
_entity_poly.pdbx_strand_id
1 'polypeptide(L)'
;MIAAAGLTFVYLSLAYLGASSTHAIGFVGDGSKILAQSSQFLFGSLGNIVLGAAITVACLTTSIGLVTSCGEYFSKLLPKLSYKMVVTLVTLFSFIISNFGLAHIVAFSVPVLTAIYPLAIVIIVLSLADKWLGHRRPVYVLSLILTGCISLFDGLAAAKLPIGPVKDIFQTVLPFYDLGIGWLVPAILGVAIGFVISLFTSSTSEERQKQAS
;
A
#
# COMPACT_ATOMS: atom_id res chain seq x y z
N MET A 1 0.58 -18.49 8.02
CA MET A 1 -0.38 -19.12 7.11
C MET A 1 -1.81 -19.05 7.63
N ILE A 2 -2.11 -19.48 8.86
CA ILE A 2 -3.46 -19.44 9.45
C ILE A 2 -4.04 -18.01 9.49
N ALA A 3 -3.27 -17.01 9.94
CA ALA A 3 -3.71 -15.61 9.95
C ALA A 3 -3.97 -15.04 8.54
N ALA A 4 -3.13 -15.39 7.56
CA ALA A 4 -3.29 -14.95 6.18
C ALA A 4 -4.58 -15.50 5.57
N ALA A 5 -4.87 -16.79 5.78
CA ALA A 5 -6.11 -17.41 5.30
C ALA A 5 -7.35 -16.77 5.92
N GLY A 6 -7.32 -16.48 7.24
CA GLY A 6 -8.42 -15.79 7.93
C GLY A 6 -8.66 -14.38 7.37
N LEU A 7 -7.59 -13.61 7.15
CA LEU A 7 -7.67 -12.29 6.52
C LEU A 7 -8.24 -12.37 5.10
N THR A 8 -7.77 -13.29 4.26
CA THR A 8 -8.30 -13.47 2.91
C THR A 8 -9.81 -13.75 2.93
N PHE A 9 -10.26 -14.63 3.83
CA PHE A 9 -11.69 -14.94 3.97
C PHE A 9 -12.52 -13.72 4.37
N VAL A 10 -12.05 -12.92 5.34
CA VAL A 10 -12.72 -11.70 5.78
C VAL A 10 -12.76 -10.65 4.67
N TYR A 11 -11.63 -10.41 3.98
CA TYR A 11 -11.55 -9.45 2.88
C TYR A 11 -12.46 -9.84 1.71
N LEU A 12 -12.55 -11.12 1.38
CA LEU A 12 -13.44 -11.61 0.32
C LEU A 12 -14.91 -11.41 0.70
N SER A 13 -15.25 -11.66 1.97
CA SER A 13 -16.60 -11.42 2.50
C SER A 13 -16.97 -9.93 2.45
N LEU A 14 -16.04 -9.04 2.83
CA LEU A 14 -16.23 -7.59 2.75
C LEU A 14 -16.37 -7.10 1.30
N ALA A 15 -15.57 -7.64 0.38
CA ALA A 15 -15.67 -7.33 -1.05
C ALA A 15 -17.04 -7.75 -1.61
N TYR A 16 -17.52 -8.94 -1.24
CA TYR A 16 -18.84 -9.43 -1.63
C TYR A 16 -19.96 -8.55 -1.06
N LEU A 17 -19.88 -8.16 0.21
CA LEU A 17 -20.82 -7.23 0.82
C LEU A 17 -20.81 -5.87 0.09
N GLY A 18 -19.62 -5.32 -0.21
CA GLY A 18 -19.49 -4.07 -0.97
C GLY A 18 -20.14 -4.17 -2.35
N ALA A 19 -19.87 -5.23 -3.11
CA ALA A 19 -20.44 -5.44 -4.44
C ALA A 19 -21.97 -5.63 -4.40
N SER A 20 -22.47 -6.50 -3.51
CA SER A 20 -23.90 -6.82 -3.39
C SER A 20 -24.72 -5.66 -2.79
N SER A 21 -24.11 -4.87 -1.91
CA SER A 21 -24.79 -3.74 -1.26
C SER A 21 -25.31 -2.69 -2.26
N THR A 22 -24.67 -2.54 -3.42
CA THR A 22 -25.12 -1.60 -4.46
C THR A 22 -26.55 -1.90 -4.96
N HIS A 23 -26.98 -3.17 -4.91
CA HIS A 23 -28.33 -3.59 -5.29
C HIS A 23 -29.39 -3.32 -4.20
N ALA A 24 -29.00 -3.33 -2.92
CA ALA A 24 -29.94 -3.26 -1.79
C ALA A 24 -30.02 -1.87 -1.12
N ILE A 25 -28.91 -1.14 -1.05
CA ILE A 25 -28.80 0.17 -0.37
C ILE A 25 -28.43 1.32 -1.31
N GLY A 26 -28.21 1.04 -2.60
CA GLY A 26 -27.79 2.03 -3.60
C GLY A 26 -26.30 2.37 -3.50
N PHE A 27 -25.76 3.10 -4.49
CA PHE A 27 -24.35 3.47 -4.48
C PHE A 27 -24.09 4.56 -3.45
N VAL A 28 -23.51 4.16 -2.31
CA VAL A 28 -23.07 5.07 -1.27
C VAL A 28 -21.56 5.21 -1.41
N GLY A 29 -21.09 6.36 -1.87
CA GLY A 29 -19.67 6.59 -2.19
C GLY A 29 -18.69 6.58 -1.01
N ASP A 30 -19.10 6.09 0.16
CA ASP A 30 -18.30 6.04 1.39
C ASP A 30 -18.36 4.63 1.99
N GLY A 31 -17.20 3.96 2.04
CA GLY A 31 -17.09 2.58 2.53
C GLY A 31 -17.55 2.41 3.98
N SER A 32 -17.42 3.43 4.82
CA SER A 32 -17.89 3.37 6.21
C SER A 32 -19.42 3.28 6.30
N LYS A 33 -20.11 4.02 5.42
CA LYS A 33 -21.57 4.02 5.33
C LYS A 33 -22.10 2.74 4.71
N ILE A 34 -21.43 2.20 3.69
CA ILE A 34 -21.77 0.89 3.10
C ILE A 34 -21.80 -0.19 4.18
N LEU A 35 -20.77 -0.26 5.03
CA LEU A 35 -20.69 -1.28 6.09
C LEU A 35 -21.77 -1.07 7.16
N ALA A 36 -21.98 0.16 7.62
CA ALA A 36 -22.99 0.46 8.63
C ALA A 36 -24.42 0.20 8.12
N GLN A 37 -24.73 0.54 6.88
CA GLN A 37 -26.05 0.29 6.31
C GLN A 37 -26.27 -1.19 5.97
N SER A 38 -25.24 -1.89 5.51
CA SER A 38 -25.33 -3.34 5.29
C SER A 38 -25.56 -4.09 6.61
N SER A 39 -24.85 -3.71 7.67
CA SER A 39 -25.05 -4.26 9.01
C SER A 39 -26.46 -3.99 9.54
N GLN A 40 -26.95 -2.76 9.38
CA GLN A 40 -28.33 -2.39 9.71
C GLN A 40 -29.35 -3.24 8.93
N PHE A 41 -29.11 -3.48 7.65
CA PHE A 41 -30.01 -4.27 6.80
C PHE A 41 -30.03 -5.76 7.20
N LEU A 42 -28.86 -6.35 7.52
CA LEU A 42 -28.76 -7.78 7.86
C LEU A 42 -29.18 -8.10 9.30
N PHE A 43 -28.79 -7.26 10.26
CA PHE A 43 -28.91 -7.54 11.70
C PHE A 43 -29.75 -6.51 12.46
N GLY A 44 -30.31 -5.51 11.77
CA GLY A 44 -31.07 -4.43 12.40
C GLY A 44 -30.19 -3.48 13.21
N SER A 45 -30.82 -2.71 14.11
CA SER A 45 -30.14 -1.71 14.96
C SER A 45 -29.02 -2.30 15.82
N LEU A 46 -29.18 -3.54 16.31
CA LEU A 46 -28.16 -4.22 17.12
C LEU A 46 -26.88 -4.53 16.32
N GLY A 47 -26.99 -4.76 15.01
CA GLY A 47 -25.85 -5.00 14.14
C GLY A 47 -24.84 -3.86 14.17
N ASN A 48 -25.33 -2.61 14.14
CA ASN A 48 -24.45 -1.44 14.11
C ASN A 48 -23.67 -1.24 15.41
N ILE A 49 -24.26 -1.59 16.55
CA ILE A 49 -23.58 -1.54 17.84
C ILE A 49 -22.44 -2.57 17.87
N VAL A 50 -22.72 -3.80 17.45
CA VAL A 50 -21.72 -4.88 17.39
C VAL A 50 -20.61 -4.54 16.39
N LEU A 51 -20.97 -4.04 15.20
CA LEU A 51 -20.01 -3.60 14.19
C LEU A 51 -19.11 -2.48 14.72
N GLY A 52 -19.69 -1.48 15.39
CA GLY A 52 -18.94 -0.38 16.00
C GLY A 52 -17.93 -0.85 17.06
N ALA A 53 -18.36 -1.77 17.94
CA ALA A 53 -17.48 -2.36 18.94
C ALA A 53 -16.35 -3.18 18.30
N ALA A 54 -16.66 -4.01 17.30
CA ALA A 54 -15.67 -4.81 16.59
C ALA A 54 -14.63 -3.95 15.86
N ILE A 55 -15.07 -2.91 15.14
CA ILE A 55 -14.19 -1.97 14.45
C ILE A 55 -13.31 -1.22 15.45
N THR A 56 -13.88 -0.79 16.58
CA THR A 56 -13.11 -0.08 17.63
C THR A 56 -11.98 -0.95 18.16
N VAL A 57 -12.26 -2.22 18.47
CA VAL A 57 -11.23 -3.17 18.93
C VAL A 57 -10.17 -3.41 17.84
N ALA A 58 -10.58 -3.63 16.59
CA ALA A 58 -9.66 -3.87 15.47
C ALA A 58 -8.75 -2.65 15.18
N CYS A 59 -9.33 -1.45 15.17
CA CYS A 59 -8.60 -0.20 14.96
C CYS A 59 -7.67 0.11 16.12
N LEU A 60 -8.05 -0.23 17.36
CA LEU A 60 -7.20 -0.05 18.53
C LEU A 60 -5.93 -0.90 18.43
N THR A 61 -6.04 -2.19 18.12
CA THR A 61 -4.88 -3.07 17.95
C THR A 61 -3.97 -2.61 16.80
N THR A 62 -4.54 -2.18 15.68
CA THR A 62 -3.77 -1.67 14.53
C THR A 62 -3.02 -0.40 14.88
N SER A 63 -3.69 0.54 15.57
CA SER A 63 -3.09 1.81 15.99
C SER A 63 -1.96 1.58 17.00
N ILE A 64 -2.16 0.68 17.98
CA ILE A 64 -1.11 0.31 18.94
C ILE A 64 0.10 -0.26 18.20
N GLY A 65 -0.10 -1.18 17.25
CA GLY A 65 0.99 -1.80 16.48
C GLY A 65 1.77 -0.82 15.61
N LEU A 66 1.09 0.13 14.97
CA LEU A 66 1.75 1.18 14.17
C LEU A 66 2.53 2.15 15.06
N VAL A 67 1.94 2.60 16.17
CA VAL A 67 2.59 3.55 17.10
C VAL A 67 3.82 2.94 17.76
N THR A 68 3.77 1.68 18.20
CA THR A 68 4.95 0.99 18.75
C THR A 68 6.04 0.81 17.69
N SER A 69 5.68 0.36 16.48
CA SER A 69 6.64 0.16 15.38
C SER A 69 7.33 1.47 14.98
N CYS A 70 6.58 2.56 14.87
CA CYS A 70 7.13 3.89 14.61
C CYS A 70 8.02 4.36 15.76
N GLY A 71 7.58 4.16 17.01
CA GLY A 71 8.37 4.50 18.20
C GLY A 71 9.72 3.79 18.22
N GLU A 72 9.75 2.49 17.94
CA GLU A 72 10.99 1.71 17.86
C GLU A 72 11.86 2.11 16.69
N TYR A 73 11.27 2.31 15.50
CA TYR A 73 12.00 2.69 14.30
C TYR A 73 12.71 4.03 14.48
N PHE A 74 12.00 5.07 14.93
CA PHE A 74 12.58 6.40 15.14
C PHE A 74 13.54 6.45 16.33
N SER A 75 13.28 5.69 17.40
CA SER A 75 14.21 5.61 18.54
C SER A 75 15.52 4.91 18.15
N LYS A 76 15.49 3.95 17.21
CA LYS A 76 16.71 3.32 16.66
C LYS A 76 17.44 4.22 15.68
N LEU A 77 16.71 4.95 14.83
CA LEU A 77 17.28 5.80 13.79
C LEU A 77 17.86 7.12 14.33
N LEU A 78 17.23 7.68 15.36
CA LEU A 78 17.62 8.93 16.01
C LEU A 78 17.82 8.70 17.52
N PRO A 79 19.04 8.35 17.96
CA PRO A 79 19.31 8.03 19.37
C PRO A 79 19.10 9.20 20.36
N LYS A 80 18.80 10.41 19.86
CA LYS A 80 18.44 11.59 20.66
C LYS A 80 16.95 11.71 20.95
N LEU A 81 16.07 11.00 20.23
CA LEU A 81 14.62 11.04 20.45
C LEU A 81 14.21 9.88 21.35
N SER A 82 13.65 10.21 22.53
CA SER A 82 13.09 9.20 23.42
C SER A 82 11.83 8.59 22.80
N TYR A 83 11.67 7.27 22.90
CA TYR A 83 10.47 6.52 22.50
C TYR A 83 9.16 7.21 22.94
N LYS A 84 9.11 7.70 24.20
CA LYS A 84 7.93 8.39 24.75
C LYS A 84 7.56 9.65 23.97
N MET A 85 8.56 10.39 23.48
CA MET A 85 8.33 11.62 22.71
C MET A 85 7.73 11.31 21.35
N VAL A 86 8.27 10.31 20.64
CA VAL A 86 7.77 9.88 19.32
C VAL A 86 6.33 9.40 19.41
N VAL A 87 6.03 8.53 20.38
CA VAL A 87 4.67 8.00 20.61
C VAL A 87 3.68 9.12 20.91
N THR A 88 4.06 10.07 21.76
CA THR A 88 3.19 11.22 22.11
C THR A 88 2.91 12.08 20.89
N LEU A 89 3.94 12.37 20.07
CA LEU A 89 3.81 13.19 18.87
C LEU A 89 2.90 12.53 17.83
N VAL A 90 3.10 11.24 17.54
CA VAL A 90 2.27 10.49 16.57
C VAL A 90 0.82 10.42 17.03
N THR A 91 0.58 10.21 18.34
CA THR A 91 -0.77 10.16 18.90
C THR A 91 -1.46 11.52 18.80
N LEU A 92 -0.76 12.60 19.17
CA LEU A 92 -1.30 13.96 19.11
C LEU A 92 -1.60 14.38 17.66
N PHE A 93 -0.70 14.05 16.73
CA PHE A 93 -0.89 14.30 15.30
C PHE A 93 -2.13 13.56 14.77
N SER A 94 -2.27 12.28 15.10
CA SER A 94 -3.44 11.46 14.72
C SER A 94 -4.74 12.02 15.29
N PHE A 95 -4.71 12.52 16.54
CA PHE A 95 -5.85 13.17 17.16
C PHE A 95 -6.28 14.43 16.38
N ILE A 96 -5.33 15.28 15.99
CA ILE A 96 -5.62 16.48 15.19
C ILE A 96 -6.27 16.08 13.86
N ILE A 97 -5.70 15.09 13.16
CA ILE A 97 -6.19 14.66 11.84
C ILE A 97 -7.56 14.02 11.93
N SER A 98 -7.86 13.31 13.01
CA SER A 98 -9.19 12.72 13.23
C SER A 98 -10.31 13.77 13.25
N ASN A 99 -10.01 15.04 13.51
CA ASN A 99 -10.99 16.13 13.47
C ASN A 99 -11.32 16.62 12.04
N PHE A 100 -10.53 16.26 11.02
CA PHE A 100 -10.71 16.74 9.63
C PHE A 100 -11.79 15.98 8.83
N GLY A 101 -12.33 14.88 9.38
CA GLY A 101 -13.37 14.07 8.74
C GLY A 101 -12.84 13.04 7.73
N LEU A 102 -13.45 11.86 7.72
CA LEU A 102 -12.98 10.69 6.95
C LEU A 102 -12.82 10.97 5.45
N ALA A 103 -13.78 11.68 4.83
CA ALA A 103 -13.75 11.95 3.39
C ALA A 103 -12.53 12.76 2.96
N HIS A 104 -12.11 13.75 3.75
CA HIS A 104 -10.91 14.55 3.47
C HIS A 104 -9.64 13.74 3.68
N ILE A 105 -9.58 12.95 4.76
CA ILE A 105 -8.44 12.07 5.06
C ILE A 105 -8.24 11.07 3.93
N VAL A 106 -9.32 10.44 3.45
CA VAL A 106 -9.27 9.48 2.34
C VAL A 106 -8.90 10.17 1.03
N ALA A 107 -9.51 11.32 0.70
CA ALA A 107 -9.20 12.05 -0.54
C ALA A 107 -7.71 12.46 -0.62
N PHE A 108 -7.09 12.79 0.51
CA PHE A 108 -5.65 13.07 0.58
C PHE A 108 -4.79 11.79 0.59
N SER A 109 -5.25 10.74 1.27
CA SER A 109 -4.49 9.49 1.40
C SER A 109 -4.49 8.67 0.12
N VAL A 110 -5.55 8.70 -0.67
CA VAL A 110 -5.65 7.95 -1.95
C VAL A 110 -4.48 8.24 -2.89
N PRO A 111 -4.16 9.49 -3.29
CA PRO A 111 -3.05 9.75 -4.21
C PRO A 111 -1.69 9.34 -3.63
N VAL A 112 -1.49 9.55 -2.32
CA VAL A 112 -0.26 9.14 -1.62
C VAL A 112 -0.13 7.61 -1.61
N LEU A 113 -1.22 6.90 -1.31
CA LEU A 113 -1.25 5.45 -1.29
C LEU A 113 -1.08 4.88 -2.69
N THR A 114 -1.72 5.47 -3.71
CA THR A 114 -1.56 5.11 -5.13
C THR A 114 -0.11 5.19 -5.59
N ALA A 115 0.65 6.17 -5.10
CA ALA A 115 2.07 6.31 -5.42
C ALA A 115 2.97 5.31 -4.66
N ILE A 116 2.65 5.00 -3.40
CA ILE A 116 3.51 4.19 -2.51
C ILE A 116 3.22 2.69 -2.62
N TYR A 117 1.96 2.28 -2.83
CA TYR A 117 1.58 0.87 -2.85
C TYR A 117 2.36 0.02 -3.87
N PRO A 118 2.63 0.48 -5.11
CA PRO A 118 3.36 -0.28 -6.11
C PRO A 118 4.77 -0.58 -5.65
N LEU A 119 5.46 0.45 -5.16
CA LEU A 119 6.81 0.37 -4.62
C LEU A 119 6.88 -0.62 -3.46
N ALA A 120 5.93 -0.54 -2.53
CA ALA A 120 5.87 -1.46 -1.40
C ALA A 120 5.70 -2.93 -1.85
N ILE A 121 4.80 -3.20 -2.80
CA ILE A 121 4.59 -4.55 -3.33
C ILE A 121 5.84 -5.05 -4.06
N VAL A 122 6.49 -4.24 -4.90
CA VAL A 122 7.75 -4.61 -5.57
C VAL A 122 8.82 -4.98 -4.53
N ILE A 123 8.98 -4.18 -3.48
CA ILE A 123 9.97 -4.47 -2.42
C ILE A 123 9.63 -5.78 -1.72
N ILE A 124 8.37 -6.02 -1.34
CA ILE A 124 7.95 -7.27 -0.69
C ILE A 124 8.23 -8.47 -1.58
N VAL A 125 7.85 -8.41 -2.85
CA VAL A 125 8.06 -9.50 -3.82
C VAL A 125 9.55 -9.75 -4.02
N LEU A 126 10.36 -8.70 -4.22
CA LEU A 126 11.80 -8.83 -4.38
C LEU A 126 12.46 -9.37 -3.12
N SER A 127 12.08 -8.90 -1.92
CA SER A 127 12.60 -9.42 -0.64
C SER A 127 12.26 -10.89 -0.42
N LEU A 128 11.08 -11.36 -0.85
CA LEU A 128 10.74 -12.79 -0.82
C LEU A 128 11.52 -13.59 -1.87
N ALA A 129 11.70 -13.02 -3.06
CA ALA A 129 12.48 -13.60 -4.15
C ALA A 129 14.00 -13.42 -3.98
N ASP A 130 14.44 -12.73 -2.92
CA ASP A 130 15.84 -12.36 -2.71
C ASP A 130 16.77 -13.58 -2.63
N LYS A 131 16.25 -14.66 -2.04
CA LYS A 131 16.93 -15.96 -1.98
C LYS A 131 17.18 -16.58 -3.37
N TRP A 132 16.33 -16.28 -4.35
CA TRP A 132 16.46 -16.74 -5.74
C TRP A 132 17.27 -15.76 -6.60
N LEU A 133 17.22 -14.47 -6.27
CA LEU A 133 17.84 -13.38 -7.03
C LEU A 133 19.29 -13.11 -6.64
N GLY A 134 19.78 -13.66 -5.52
CA GLY A 134 21.20 -13.57 -5.13
C GLY A 134 21.65 -12.16 -4.76
N HIS A 135 20.81 -11.38 -4.06
CA HIS A 135 21.11 -10.03 -3.54
C HIS A 135 21.61 -9.01 -4.59
N ARG A 136 21.16 -9.13 -5.84
CA ARG A 136 21.64 -8.27 -6.93
C ARG A 136 20.98 -6.88 -6.88
N ARG A 137 21.70 -5.90 -6.31
CA ARG A 137 21.32 -4.47 -6.25
C ARG A 137 20.70 -3.89 -7.54
N PRO A 138 21.20 -4.16 -8.77
CA PRO A 138 20.62 -3.57 -9.99
C PRO A 138 19.16 -3.99 -10.24
N VAL A 139 18.76 -5.20 -9.84
CA VAL A 139 17.36 -5.67 -9.99
C VAL A 139 16.41 -4.82 -9.15
N TYR A 140 16.80 -4.53 -7.91
CA TYR A 140 16.01 -3.70 -7.00
C TYR A 140 15.89 -2.26 -7.49
N VAL A 141 17.02 -1.64 -7.83
CA VAL A 141 17.04 -0.22 -8.21
C VAL A 141 16.26 0.01 -9.50
N LEU A 142 16.47 -0.83 -10.53
CA LEU A 142 15.83 -0.63 -11.82
C LEU A 142 14.31 -0.87 -11.75
N SER A 143 13.88 -1.92 -11.03
CA SER A 143 12.46 -2.21 -10.82
C SER A 143 11.76 -1.09 -10.06
N LEU A 144 12.40 -0.54 -9.02
CA LEU A 144 11.84 0.55 -8.22
C LEU A 144 11.80 1.87 -8.98
N ILE A 145 12.81 2.20 -9.78
CA ILE A 145 12.82 3.43 -10.57
C ILE A 145 11.72 3.39 -11.64
N LEU A 146 11.63 2.30 -12.39
CA LEU A 146 10.60 2.16 -13.42
C LEU A 146 9.20 2.18 -12.81
N THR A 147 8.96 1.36 -11.79
CA THR A 147 7.67 1.31 -11.09
C THR A 147 7.34 2.65 -10.43
N GLY A 148 8.30 3.28 -9.76
CA GLY A 148 8.13 4.55 -9.06
C GLY A 148 7.81 5.70 -10.00
N CYS A 149 8.40 5.73 -11.19
CA CYS A 149 8.07 6.73 -12.20
C CYS A 149 6.59 6.65 -12.60
N ILE A 150 6.10 5.46 -13.00
CA ILE A 150 4.68 5.26 -13.34
C ILE A 150 3.76 5.56 -12.14
N SER A 151 4.12 5.07 -10.95
CA SER A 151 3.27 5.22 -9.75
C SER A 151 3.16 6.67 -9.29
N LEU A 152 4.20 7.48 -9.52
CA LEU A 152 4.15 8.92 -9.25
C LEU A 152 3.16 9.62 -10.18
N PHE A 153 3.14 9.26 -11.46
CA PHE A 153 2.16 9.78 -12.42
C PHE A 153 0.73 9.33 -12.06
N ASP A 154 0.55 8.06 -11.66
CA ASP A 154 -0.77 7.55 -11.22
C ASP A 154 -1.25 8.23 -9.94
N GLY A 155 -0.36 8.49 -8.98
CA GLY A 155 -0.67 9.26 -7.77
C GLY A 155 -1.10 10.69 -8.10
N LEU A 156 -0.43 11.33 -9.07
CA LEU A 156 -0.76 12.68 -9.52
C LEU A 156 -2.10 12.72 -10.29
N ALA A 157 -2.37 11.67 -11.08
CA ALA A 157 -3.66 11.46 -11.74
C ALA A 157 -4.80 11.32 -10.72
N ALA A 158 -4.57 10.53 -9.66
CA ALA A 158 -5.52 10.32 -8.58
C ALA A 158 -5.79 11.61 -7.78
N ALA A 159 -4.84 12.54 -7.74
CA ALA A 159 -5.00 13.87 -7.13
C ALA A 159 -5.86 14.84 -7.97
N LYS A 160 -6.45 14.40 -9.10
CA LYS A 160 -7.27 15.21 -10.02
C LYS A 160 -6.55 16.43 -10.61
N LEU A 161 -5.21 16.41 -10.65
CA LEU A 161 -4.45 17.41 -11.38
C LEU A 161 -4.64 17.18 -12.89
N PRO A 162 -4.80 18.23 -13.71
CA PRO A 162 -4.97 18.10 -15.15
C PRO A 162 -3.65 17.71 -15.82
N ILE A 163 -3.29 16.44 -15.70
CA ILE A 163 -2.34 15.78 -16.58
C ILE A 163 -3.07 15.57 -17.92
N GLY A 164 -2.74 16.38 -18.93
CA GLY A 164 -3.41 16.42 -20.24
C GLY A 164 -3.32 15.14 -21.09
N PRO A 165 -2.86 15.19 -22.37
CA PRO A 165 -2.90 14.06 -23.32
C PRO A 165 -2.03 12.85 -22.94
N VAL A 166 -1.30 12.94 -21.83
CA VAL A 166 -0.51 11.84 -21.27
C VAL A 166 -1.43 10.70 -20.80
N LYS A 167 -2.64 11.01 -20.32
CA LYS A 167 -3.59 9.99 -19.86
C LYS A 167 -4.06 9.06 -20.99
N ASP A 168 -4.29 9.63 -22.18
CA ASP A 168 -4.65 8.87 -23.38
C ASP A 168 -3.50 7.98 -23.89
N ILE A 169 -2.26 8.48 -23.83
CA ILE A 169 -1.07 7.70 -24.21
C ILE A 169 -0.87 6.51 -23.26
N PHE A 170 -1.04 6.73 -21.95
CA PHE A 170 -0.95 5.65 -20.96
C PHE A 170 -2.10 4.63 -21.10
N GLN A 171 -3.33 5.06 -21.38
CA GLN A 171 -4.46 4.15 -21.67
C GLN A 171 -4.25 3.32 -22.95
N THR A 172 -3.56 3.87 -23.95
CA THR A 172 -3.33 3.17 -25.23
C THR A 172 -2.14 2.20 -25.16
N VAL A 173 -1.13 2.49 -24.32
CA VAL A 173 0.12 1.74 -24.22
C VAL A 173 0.11 0.66 -23.12
N LEU A 174 -0.70 0.82 -22.07
CA LEU A 174 -0.74 -0.11 -20.92
C LEU A 174 -2.05 -0.91 -20.87
N PRO A 175 -2.06 -2.19 -21.27
CA PRO A 175 -3.17 -3.07 -20.92
C PRO A 175 -3.29 -3.12 -19.38
N PHE A 176 -4.51 -3.04 -18.84
CA PHE A 176 -4.84 -2.96 -17.40
C PHE A 176 -4.75 -1.58 -16.72
N TYR A 177 -4.56 -0.48 -17.47
CA TYR A 177 -4.59 0.87 -16.88
C TYR A 177 -5.97 1.22 -16.28
N ASP A 178 -7.07 0.80 -16.91
CA ASP A 178 -8.44 1.01 -16.41
C ASP A 178 -8.72 0.28 -15.08
N LEU A 179 -7.93 -0.75 -14.73
CA LEU A 179 -8.04 -1.48 -13.48
C LEU A 179 -7.13 -0.91 -12.37
N GLY A 180 -6.38 0.17 -12.65
CA GLY A 180 -5.48 0.82 -11.71
C GLY A 180 -4.16 0.08 -11.46
N ILE A 181 -3.82 -0.90 -12.31
CA ILE A 181 -2.65 -1.79 -12.16
C ILE A 181 -1.56 -1.51 -13.21
N GLY A 182 -1.55 -0.31 -13.79
CA GLY A 182 -0.63 0.08 -14.87
C GLY A 182 0.86 -0.04 -14.53
N TRP A 183 1.22 -0.01 -13.25
CA TRP A 183 2.59 -0.18 -12.75
C TRP A 183 3.15 -1.61 -12.87
N LEU A 184 2.30 -2.63 -13.03
CA LEU A 184 2.72 -4.03 -13.02
C LEU A 184 3.62 -4.37 -14.22
N VAL A 185 3.27 -3.88 -15.42
CA VAL A 185 4.06 -4.12 -16.64
C VAL A 185 5.47 -3.52 -16.54
N PRO A 186 5.65 -2.24 -16.15
CA PRO A 186 6.96 -1.66 -15.86
C PRO A 186 7.74 -2.40 -14.76
N ALA A 187 7.08 -2.88 -13.72
CA ALA A 187 7.72 -3.64 -12.66
C ALA A 187 8.34 -4.95 -13.20
N ILE A 188 7.57 -5.70 -14.00
CA ILE A 188 8.05 -6.95 -14.62
C ILE A 188 9.21 -6.67 -15.58
N LEU A 189 9.11 -5.62 -16.40
CA LEU A 189 10.20 -5.19 -17.29
C LEU A 189 11.45 -4.80 -16.52
N GLY A 190 11.31 -4.07 -15.41
CA GLY A 190 12.43 -3.68 -14.56
C GLY A 190 13.14 -4.86 -13.91
N VAL A 191 12.38 -5.87 -13.48
CA VAL A 191 12.94 -7.13 -12.95
C VAL A 191 13.69 -7.88 -14.06
N ALA A 192 13.08 -8.01 -15.25
CA ALA A 192 13.70 -8.70 -16.38
C ALA A 192 15.01 -8.03 -16.84
N ILE A 193 14.98 -6.71 -17.07
CA ILE A 193 16.16 -5.95 -17.49
C ILE A 193 17.23 -5.96 -16.38
N GLY A 194 16.81 -5.77 -15.12
CA GLY A 194 17.71 -5.83 -13.97
C GLY A 194 18.40 -7.19 -13.83
N PHE A 195 17.69 -8.29 -14.13
CA PHE A 195 18.24 -9.65 -14.11
C PHE A 195 19.25 -9.85 -15.26
N VAL A 196 18.94 -9.38 -16.47
CA VAL A 196 19.85 -9.46 -17.63
C VAL A 196 21.13 -8.66 -17.36
N ILE A 197 21.02 -7.41 -16.90
CA ILE A 197 22.19 -6.57 -16.55
C ILE A 197 22.99 -7.21 -15.41
N SER A 198 22.32 -7.84 -14.44
CA SER A 198 22.99 -8.55 -13.37
C SER A 198 23.76 -9.78 -13.86
N LEU A 199 23.29 -10.46 -14.91
CA LEU A 199 24.02 -11.55 -15.54
C LEU A 199 25.33 -11.04 -16.15
N PHE A 200 25.29 -9.92 -16.88
CA PHE A 200 26.49 -9.31 -17.48
C PHE A 200 27.43 -8.69 -16.44
N THR A 201 26.91 -8.12 -15.34
CA THR A 201 27.72 -7.52 -14.26
C THR A 201 28.33 -8.57 -13.31
N SER A 202 27.80 -9.80 -13.29
CA SER A 202 28.32 -10.87 -12.44
C SER A 202 29.78 -11.23 -12.76
N SER A 203 30.23 -10.99 -13.99
CA SER A 203 31.63 -11.21 -14.41
C SER A 203 32.65 -10.29 -13.71
N THR A 204 32.24 -9.10 -13.24
CA THR A 204 33.14 -8.13 -12.57
C THR A 204 33.18 -8.29 -11.05
N SER A 205 32.27 -9.08 -10.47
CA SER A 205 32.19 -9.27 -9.01
C SER A 205 33.17 -10.33 -8.50
N GLU A 206 33.45 -11.36 -9.31
CA GLU A 206 34.47 -12.38 -9.00
C GLU A 206 35.91 -11.82 -9.02
N GLU A 207 36.22 -10.86 -9.89
CA GLU A 207 37.55 -10.21 -9.92
C GLU A 207 37.83 -9.36 -8.67
N ARG A 208 36.80 -8.68 -8.12
CA ARG A 208 36.97 -7.88 -6.89
C ARG A 208 37.09 -8.71 -5.62
N GLN A 209 36.54 -9.93 -5.58
CA GLN A 209 36.79 -10.85 -4.47
C GLN A 209 38.16 -11.52 -4.54
N LYS A 210 38.71 -11.76 -5.74
CA LYS A 210 40.08 -12.29 -5.90
C LYS A 210 41.18 -11.26 -5.68
N GLN A 211 40.93 -9.96 -5.85
CA GLN A 211 41.90 -8.90 -5.59
C GLN A 211 41.91 -8.40 -4.12
N ALA A 212 40.93 -8.79 -3.31
CA ALA A 212 40.81 -8.42 -1.90
C ALA A 212 41.17 -9.56 -0.92
N SER A 213 41.67 -10.69 -1.44
CA SER A 213 42.24 -11.81 -0.69
C SER A 213 43.70 -11.99 -1.04
#